data_AF-A0AAU6CGN9-F1
#
_entry.id   AF-A0AAU6CGN9-F1
#
_cell.length_a   1.000
_cell.length_b   1.000
_cell.length_c   1.000
_cell.angle_alpha   90.00
_cell.angle_beta   90.00
_cell.angle_gamma   90.00
#
_symmetry.space_group_name_H-M   'P 1'
#
loop_
_entity.id
_entity.type
_entity.pdbx_description
1 polymer ?
#
loop_
_entity_poly.entity_id
_entity_poly.type
_entity_poly.pdbx_seq_one_letter_code
_entity_poly.pdbx_strand_id
1 'polypeptide(L)'
;MLDEALAALAASGGAAVAAAAGTEAWTGLRGSLARWFGRGSERRETAVLARLDQTGAELATAEPTQLESVRSAYRAIWQTRIQDLLEDLDAEEREQAAAGLRRVLAELPPARNQVSADRGGVAAGGDLTVRAEGDGSVAAAVVRGDVNVGRPWTAGGGGSSHRPSPPDASQG
;
A
#
# COMPACT_ATOMS: atom_id res chain seq x y z
N MET A 1 21.82 8.67 5.56
CA MET A 1 21.21 8.50 4.22
C MET A 1 20.66 7.09 4.17
N LEU A 2 19.36 6.96 4.41
CA LEU A 2 18.67 5.69 4.31
C LEU A 2 18.61 5.24 2.83
N ASP A 3 18.81 3.96 2.57
CA ASP A 3 18.67 3.38 1.23
C ASP A 3 17.25 3.61 0.68
N GLU A 4 17.11 3.81 -0.62
CA GLU A 4 15.82 4.13 -1.26
C GLU A 4 14.78 3.01 -1.04
N ALA A 5 15.22 1.75 -1.00
CA ALA A 5 14.34 0.63 -0.71
C ALA A 5 13.84 0.63 0.74
N LEU A 6 14.65 1.14 1.68
CA LEU A 6 14.27 1.27 3.09
C LEU A 6 13.35 2.47 3.31
N ALA A 7 13.55 3.57 2.57
CA ALA A 7 12.62 4.69 2.57
C ALA A 7 11.23 4.28 2.03
N ALA A 8 11.18 3.52 0.94
CA ALA A 8 9.94 2.97 0.40
C ALA A 8 9.25 2.00 1.38
N LEU A 9 10.03 1.20 2.10
CA LEU A 9 9.51 0.32 3.15
C LEU A 9 8.89 1.12 4.31
N ALA A 10 9.54 2.20 4.73
CA ALA A 10 9.02 3.08 5.77
C ALA A 10 7.72 3.78 5.33
N ALA A 11 7.65 4.24 4.09
CA ALA A 11 6.43 4.79 3.51
C ALA A 11 5.29 3.76 3.49
N SER A 12 5.61 2.51 3.14
CA SER A 12 4.66 1.40 3.19
C SER A 12 4.15 1.13 4.60
N GLY A 13 5.02 1.22 5.61
CA GLY A 13 4.67 1.10 7.02
C GLY A 13 3.72 2.22 7.50
N GLY A 14 4.02 3.47 7.16
CA GLY A 14 3.14 4.60 7.46
C GLY A 14 1.77 4.46 6.78
N ALA A 15 1.75 4.01 5.52
CA ALA A 15 0.51 3.76 4.80
C ALA A 15 -0.31 2.66 5.46
N ALA A 16 0.31 1.55 5.85
CA ALA A 16 -0.35 0.44 6.54
C ALA A 16 -1.00 0.84 7.87
N VAL A 17 -0.35 1.69 8.67
CA VAL A 17 -0.93 2.20 9.92
C VAL A 17 -2.18 3.02 9.64
N ALA A 18 -2.09 3.98 8.71
CA ALA A 18 -3.21 4.84 8.32
C ALA A 18 -4.34 4.04 7.63
N ALA A 19 -3.98 2.92 7.01
CA ALA A 19 -4.87 2.01 6.32
C ALA A 19 -5.72 1.16 7.26
N ALA A 20 -5.05 0.54 8.23
CA ALA A 20 -5.65 -0.42 9.13
C ALA A 20 -6.38 0.28 10.29
N ALA A 21 -5.99 1.51 10.64
CA ALA A 21 -6.65 2.30 11.67
C ALA A 21 -8.17 2.44 11.36
N GLY A 22 -8.99 2.12 12.37
CA GLY A 22 -10.45 2.09 12.23
C GLY A 22 -11.01 0.85 11.53
N THR A 23 -10.18 -0.17 11.26
CA THR A 23 -10.62 -1.46 10.69
C THR A 23 -10.37 -2.61 11.67
N GLU A 24 -10.99 -3.76 11.43
CA GLU A 24 -10.74 -4.99 12.19
C GLU A 24 -9.26 -5.43 12.15
N ALA A 25 -8.54 -5.09 11.09
CA ALA A 25 -7.11 -5.40 10.94
C ALA A 25 -6.22 -4.56 11.89
N TRP A 26 -6.74 -3.49 12.49
CA TRP A 26 -6.02 -2.59 13.38
C TRP A 26 -5.40 -3.30 14.58
N THR A 27 -6.16 -4.18 15.23
CA THR A 27 -5.75 -4.85 16.46
C THR A 27 -4.57 -5.78 16.25
N GLY A 28 -4.53 -6.49 15.12
CA GLY A 28 -3.38 -7.33 14.74
C GLY A 28 -2.16 -6.48 14.41
N LEU A 29 -2.34 -5.44 13.58
CA LEU A 29 -1.23 -4.58 13.16
C LEU A 29 -0.57 -3.88 14.33
N ARG A 30 -1.36 -3.26 15.22
CA ARG A 30 -0.80 -2.46 16.33
C ARG A 30 0.08 -3.29 17.26
N GLY A 31 -0.30 -4.54 17.52
CA GLY A 31 0.48 -5.46 18.35
C GLY A 31 1.75 -5.95 17.66
N SER A 32 1.69 -6.31 16.38
CA SER A 32 2.89 -6.71 15.63
C SER A 32 3.87 -5.54 15.44
N LEU A 33 3.37 -4.34 15.16
CA LEU A 33 4.20 -3.16 14.98
C LEU A 33 4.81 -2.66 16.29
N ALA A 34 4.07 -2.71 17.41
CA ALA A 34 4.60 -2.37 18.73
C ALA A 34 5.74 -3.31 19.15
N ARG A 35 5.59 -4.63 18.95
CA ARG A 35 6.65 -5.62 19.20
C ARG A 35 7.87 -5.38 18.32
N TRP A 36 7.65 -5.03 17.05
CA TRP A 36 8.71 -4.70 16.10
C TRP A 36 9.52 -3.47 16.54
N PHE A 37 8.86 -2.37 16.90
CA PHE A 37 9.54 -1.19 17.46
C PHE A 37 10.20 -1.47 18.82
N GLY A 38 9.57 -2.33 19.63
CA GLY A 38 10.03 -2.67 20.97
C GLY A 38 11.38 -3.37 20.97
N ARG A 39 11.69 -4.15 19.91
CA ARG A 39 12.90 -4.98 19.79
C ARG A 39 13.21 -5.78 21.08
N GLY A 40 12.16 -6.31 21.73
CA GLY A 40 12.27 -7.06 22.99
C GLY A 40 12.25 -6.22 24.27
N SER A 41 12.13 -4.89 24.18
CA SER A 41 11.94 -3.99 25.33
C SER A 41 10.46 -3.70 25.57
N GLU A 42 9.90 -4.25 26.64
CA GLU A 42 8.50 -4.05 27.05
C GLU A 42 8.13 -2.57 27.23
N ARG A 43 9.07 -1.76 27.75
CA ARG A 43 8.85 -0.32 27.93
C ARG A 43 8.68 0.40 26.60
N ARG A 44 9.51 0.05 25.60
CA ARG A 44 9.42 0.64 24.25
C ARG A 44 8.17 0.16 23.53
N GLU A 45 7.86 -1.12 23.64
CA GLU A 45 6.64 -1.71 23.08
C GLU A 45 5.39 -1.01 23.62
N THR A 46 5.28 -0.85 24.95
CA THR A 46 4.13 -0.20 25.59
C THR A 46 3.99 1.26 25.16
N ALA A 47 5.10 1.99 25.06
CA ALA A 47 5.08 3.39 24.61
C ALA A 47 4.64 3.53 23.14
N VAL A 48 5.04 2.59 22.28
CA VAL A 48 4.63 2.57 20.87
C VAL A 48 3.17 2.16 20.74
N LEU A 49 2.74 1.15 21.50
CA LEU A 49 1.36 0.69 21.52
C LEU A 49 0.40 1.82 21.92
N ALA A 50 0.72 2.58 22.99
CA ALA A 50 -0.08 3.73 23.40
C ALA A 50 -0.20 4.80 22.31
N ARG A 51 0.87 5.06 21.55
CA ARG A 51 0.85 6.01 20.42
C ARG A 51 0.03 5.48 19.24
N LEU A 52 0.11 4.18 18.97
CA LEU A 52 -0.73 3.54 17.97
C LEU A 52 -2.20 3.67 18.39
N ASP A 53 -2.55 3.29 19.62
CA ASP A 53 -3.92 3.38 20.13
C ASP A 53 -4.48 4.81 20.03
N GLN A 54 -3.67 5.84 20.34
CA GLN A 54 -4.06 7.23 20.09
C GLN A 54 -4.32 7.51 18.60
N THR A 55 -3.45 7.05 17.70
CA THR A 55 -3.63 7.21 16.25
C THR A 55 -4.93 6.57 15.78
N GLY A 56 -5.23 5.36 16.26
CA GLY A 56 -6.46 4.64 15.94
C GLY A 56 -7.70 5.37 16.45
N ALA A 57 -7.67 5.91 17.66
CA ALA A 57 -8.76 6.70 18.23
C ALA A 57 -9.03 7.98 17.42
N GLU A 58 -7.98 8.73 17.10
CA GLU A 58 -8.07 9.99 16.34
C GLU A 58 -8.60 9.77 14.92
N LEU A 59 -8.21 8.67 14.27
CA LEU A 59 -8.73 8.31 12.96
C LEU A 59 -10.17 7.79 13.00
N ALA A 60 -10.59 7.18 14.11
CA ALA A 60 -11.96 6.72 14.29
C ALA A 60 -12.94 7.87 14.62
N THR A 61 -12.46 8.94 15.25
CA THR A 61 -13.27 10.12 15.62
C THR A 61 -13.22 11.24 14.58
N ALA A 62 -12.33 11.15 13.57
CA ALA A 62 -12.22 12.18 12.55
C ALA A 62 -13.48 12.25 11.68
N GLU A 63 -13.97 13.48 11.46
CA GLU A 63 -15.09 13.76 10.58
C GLU A 63 -14.78 13.32 9.14
N PRO A 64 -15.76 12.85 8.35
CA PRO A 64 -15.53 12.37 6.98
C PRO A 64 -14.83 13.39 6.06
N THR A 65 -15.07 14.68 6.29
CA THR A 65 -14.45 15.80 5.53
C THR A 65 -13.00 16.04 5.90
N GLN A 66 -12.55 15.59 7.08
CA GLN A 66 -11.18 15.75 7.59
C GLN A 66 -10.40 14.44 7.59
N LEU A 67 -11.09 13.29 7.51
CA LEU A 67 -10.54 11.95 7.63
C LEU A 67 -9.32 11.73 6.73
N GLU A 68 -9.37 12.17 5.46
CA GLU A 68 -8.26 11.96 4.53
C GLU A 68 -7.04 12.83 4.88
N SER A 69 -7.26 14.05 5.39
CA SER A 69 -6.19 14.92 5.87
C SER A 69 -5.52 14.34 7.13
N VAL A 70 -6.33 13.88 8.09
CA VAL A 70 -5.86 13.23 9.32
C VAL A 70 -5.11 11.94 8.99
N ARG A 71 -5.64 11.13 8.05
CA ARG A 71 -5.00 9.91 7.55
C ARG A 71 -3.65 10.21 6.90
N SER A 72 -3.56 11.24 6.07
CA SER A 72 -2.32 11.68 5.44
C SER A 72 -1.29 12.16 6.46
N ALA A 73 -1.71 12.91 7.47
CA ALA A 73 -0.84 13.38 8.54
C ALA A 73 -0.26 12.21 9.35
N TYR A 74 -1.10 11.28 9.79
CA TYR A 74 -0.64 10.11 10.54
C TYR A 74 0.22 9.17 9.69
N ARG A 75 -0.08 9.01 8.40
CA ARG A 75 0.80 8.28 7.47
C ARG A 75 2.22 8.85 7.48
N ALA A 76 2.35 10.17 7.33
CA ALA A 76 3.65 10.83 7.33
C ALA A 76 4.38 10.70 8.69
N ILE A 77 3.65 10.90 9.80
CA ILE A 77 4.22 10.75 11.15
C ILE A 77 4.79 9.34 11.36
N TRP A 78 4.03 8.31 10.99
CA TRP A 78 4.47 6.93 11.16
C TRP A 78 5.58 6.53 10.21
N GLN A 79 5.55 7.03 8.97
CA GLN A 79 6.67 6.88 8.03
C GLN A 79 7.96 7.44 8.63
N THR A 80 7.96 8.70 9.09
CA THR A 80 9.15 9.34 9.68
C THR A 80 9.66 8.55 10.89
N ARG A 81 8.78 8.09 11.78
CA ARG A 81 9.19 7.28 12.93
C ARG A 81 9.85 5.96 12.56
N ILE A 82 9.39 5.33 11.48
CA ILE A 82 10.00 4.09 10.97
C ILE A 82 11.37 4.42 10.35
N GLN A 83 11.49 5.53 9.61
CA GLN A 83 12.78 5.98 9.06
C GLN A 83 13.77 6.28 10.18
N ASP A 84 13.39 7.09 11.17
CA ASP A 84 14.22 7.45 12.32
C ASP A 84 14.74 6.20 13.03
N LEU A 85 13.86 5.21 13.26
CA LEU A 85 14.28 3.93 13.84
C LEU A 85 15.30 3.23 12.95
N LEU A 86 15.04 3.08 11.65
CA LEU A 86 15.96 2.38 10.75
C LEU A 86 17.31 3.11 10.60
N GLU A 87 17.32 4.43 10.68
CA GLU A 87 18.53 5.25 10.59
C GLU A 87 19.39 5.18 11.85
N ASP A 88 18.78 5.03 13.03
CA ASP A 88 19.48 4.88 14.32
C ASP A 88 20.16 3.51 14.47
N LEU A 89 19.78 2.52 13.66
CA LEU A 89 20.34 1.17 13.69
C LEU A 89 21.61 1.02 12.85
N ASP A 90 22.49 0.16 13.34
CA ASP A 90 23.63 -0.37 12.57
C ASP A 90 23.16 -1.20 11.37
N ALA A 91 24.02 -1.40 10.37
CA ALA A 91 23.64 -2.01 9.09
C ALA A 91 22.99 -3.41 9.24
N GLU A 92 23.55 -4.27 10.09
CA GLU A 92 23.02 -5.63 10.31
C GLU A 92 21.66 -5.59 11.04
N GLU A 93 21.54 -4.78 12.08
CA GLU A 93 20.28 -4.59 12.81
C GLU A 93 19.21 -3.95 11.93
N ARG A 94 19.60 -3.02 11.05
CA ARG A 94 18.72 -2.35 10.09
C ARG A 94 18.14 -3.33 9.09
N GLU A 95 18.94 -4.25 8.56
CA GLU A 95 18.44 -5.29 7.66
C GLU A 95 17.46 -6.23 8.38
N GLN A 96 17.78 -6.64 9.61
CA GLN A 96 16.88 -7.46 10.44
C GLN A 96 15.57 -6.73 10.73
N ALA A 97 15.63 -5.46 11.09
CA ALA A 97 14.47 -4.61 11.32
C ALA A 97 13.65 -4.45 10.03
N ALA A 98 14.28 -4.20 8.89
CA ALA A 98 13.59 -4.11 7.61
C ALA A 98 12.91 -5.43 7.22
N ALA A 99 13.56 -6.57 7.43
CA ALA A 99 12.95 -7.89 7.22
C ALA A 99 11.77 -8.13 8.16
N GLY A 100 11.90 -7.73 9.44
CA GLY A 100 10.82 -7.77 10.41
C GLY A 100 9.61 -6.94 9.97
N LEU A 101 9.84 -5.71 9.51
CA LEU A 101 8.76 -4.83 9.05
C LEU A 101 8.07 -5.39 7.81
N ARG A 102 8.83 -5.94 6.85
CA ARG A 102 8.26 -6.63 5.68
C ARG A 102 7.34 -7.78 6.07
N ARG A 103 7.70 -8.56 7.10
CA ARG A 103 6.84 -9.64 7.62
C ARG A 103 5.54 -9.09 8.21
N VAL A 104 5.63 -8.07 9.06
CA VAL A 104 4.43 -7.41 9.63
C VAL A 104 3.50 -6.89 8.53
N LEU A 105 4.06 -6.30 7.48
CA LEU A 105 3.26 -5.81 6.35
C LEU A 105 2.67 -6.92 5.48
N ALA A 106 3.34 -8.07 5.37
CA ALA A 106 2.82 -9.22 4.63
C ALA A 106 1.67 -9.95 5.34
N GLU A 107 1.55 -9.80 6.67
CA GLU A 107 0.43 -10.34 7.46
C GLU A 107 -0.86 -9.55 7.28
N LEU A 108 -0.78 -8.33 6.74
CA LEU A 108 -1.97 -7.53 6.47
C LEU A 108 -2.73 -8.12 5.27
N PRO A 109 -4.06 -8.29 5.37
CA PRO A 109 -4.85 -8.62 4.19
C PRO A 109 -4.60 -7.54 3.13
N PRO A 110 -4.44 -7.90 1.84
CA PRO A 110 -4.23 -6.92 0.79
C PRO A 110 -5.37 -5.92 0.88
N ALA A 111 -5.05 -4.68 1.23
CA ALA A 111 -6.01 -3.61 1.32
C ALA A 111 -6.56 -3.43 -0.09
N ARG A 112 -7.73 -4.02 -0.38
CA ARG A 112 -8.34 -4.03 -1.71
C ARG A 112 -8.69 -2.63 -2.25
N ASN A 113 -8.31 -1.58 -1.52
CA ASN A 113 -8.63 -0.20 -1.85
C ASN A 113 -7.56 0.83 -1.42
N GLN A 114 -6.28 0.43 -1.25
CA GLN A 114 -5.23 1.39 -0.92
C GLN A 114 -4.11 1.36 -1.93
N VAL A 115 -4.48 1.87 -3.08
CA VAL A 115 -3.54 2.17 -4.13
C VAL A 115 -3.20 3.66 -4.01
N SER A 116 -2.11 3.95 -3.31
CA SER A 116 -1.58 5.30 -3.21
C SER A 116 -0.55 5.46 -4.31
N ALA A 117 -0.88 6.26 -5.31
CA ALA A 117 0.15 6.88 -6.10
C ALA A 117 0.69 8.10 -5.32
N ASP A 118 1.98 8.39 -5.47
CA ASP A 118 2.56 9.65 -5.00
C ASP A 118 1.85 10.86 -5.66
N ARG A 119 2.19 12.09 -5.23
CA ARG A 119 1.61 13.36 -5.70
C ARG A 119 1.64 13.47 -7.25
N GLY A 120 0.59 12.99 -7.89
CA GLY A 120 0.39 13.06 -9.34
C GLY A 120 0.44 11.72 -10.10
N GLY A 121 0.64 10.58 -9.43
CA GLY A 121 0.52 9.28 -10.09
C GLY A 121 -0.91 8.72 -10.01
N VAL A 122 -1.15 7.64 -10.75
CA VAL A 122 -2.34 6.80 -10.62
C VAL A 122 -1.88 5.36 -10.47
N ALA A 123 -2.48 4.61 -9.56
CA ALA A 123 -2.30 3.17 -9.53
C ALA A 123 -3.66 2.53 -9.22
N ALA A 124 -3.93 1.39 -9.84
CA ALA A 124 -5.18 0.65 -9.70
C ALA A 124 -4.89 -0.84 -9.53
N GLY A 125 -5.65 -1.50 -8.66
CA GLY A 125 -5.59 -2.95 -8.47
C GLY A 125 -6.47 -3.73 -9.47
N GLY A 126 -7.01 -3.06 -10.48
CA GLY A 126 -7.94 -3.59 -11.48
C GLY A 126 -8.04 -2.67 -12.70
N ASP A 127 -9.06 -2.84 -13.52
CA ASP A 127 -9.22 -2.06 -14.76
C ASP A 127 -9.50 -0.57 -14.49
N LEU A 128 -8.84 0.31 -15.24
CA LEU A 128 -9.06 1.75 -15.24
C LEU A 128 -9.92 2.14 -16.45
N THR A 129 -11.13 2.63 -16.19
CA THR A 129 -12.00 3.20 -17.24
C THR A 129 -12.07 4.71 -17.11
N VAL A 130 -11.65 5.44 -18.15
CA VAL A 130 -11.80 6.90 -18.24
C VAL A 130 -12.99 7.19 -19.14
N ARG A 131 -14.06 7.80 -18.60
CA ARG A 131 -15.28 8.13 -19.33
C ARG A 131 -15.70 9.56 -19.01
N ALA A 132 -16.25 10.27 -20.00
CA ALA A 132 -16.93 11.53 -19.81
C ALA A 132 -18.38 11.38 -20.29
N GLU A 133 -19.33 12.00 -19.61
CA GLU A 133 -20.77 11.89 -19.90
C GLU A 133 -21.37 13.27 -20.23
N GLY A 134 -22.35 13.30 -21.15
CA GLY A 134 -22.96 14.52 -21.68
C GLY A 134 -22.55 14.85 -23.13
N ASP A 135 -23.37 15.65 -23.81
CA ASP A 135 -23.09 16.13 -25.18
C ASP A 135 -21.90 17.10 -25.18
N GLY A 136 -20.87 16.75 -25.94
CA GLY A 136 -19.65 17.56 -26.09
C GLY A 136 -18.52 17.23 -25.09
N SER A 137 -18.65 16.17 -24.30
CA SER A 137 -17.64 15.80 -23.31
C SER A 137 -16.46 15.01 -23.90
N VAL A 138 -15.23 15.36 -23.52
CA VAL A 138 -13.99 14.66 -23.91
C VAL A 138 -13.24 14.23 -22.65
N ALA A 139 -12.93 12.93 -22.55
CA ALA A 139 -12.06 12.37 -21.53
C ALA A 139 -10.71 12.03 -22.18
N ALA A 140 -9.63 12.65 -21.71
CA ALA A 140 -8.27 12.32 -22.11
C ALA A 140 -7.39 12.25 -20.86
N ALA A 141 -6.62 11.16 -20.74
CA ALA A 141 -5.59 11.02 -19.71
C ALA A 141 -4.22 11.11 -20.38
N VAL A 142 -3.35 11.97 -19.86
CA VAL A 142 -1.95 12.06 -20.29
C VAL A 142 -1.09 11.49 -19.18
N VAL A 143 -0.35 10.42 -19.49
CA VAL A 143 0.65 9.87 -18.57
C VAL A 143 1.93 10.70 -18.70
N ARG A 144 2.33 11.39 -17.63
CA ARG A 144 3.64 12.05 -17.54
C ARG A 144 4.47 11.27 -16.54
N GLY A 145 5.53 10.64 -17.02
CA GLY A 145 6.41 9.77 -16.22
C GLY A 145 6.41 8.32 -16.74
N ASP A 146 7.08 7.45 -15.99
CA ASP A 146 7.29 6.04 -16.37
C ASP A 146 6.10 5.15 -16.01
N VAL A 147 5.79 4.20 -16.92
CA VAL A 147 4.79 3.15 -16.70
C VAL A 147 5.52 1.86 -16.31
N ASN A 148 5.37 1.44 -15.07
CA ASN A 148 5.91 0.16 -14.60
C ASN A 148 4.85 -0.92 -14.66
N VAL A 149 4.94 -1.81 -15.66
CA VAL A 149 4.11 -3.01 -15.74
C VAL A 149 4.81 -4.11 -14.93
N GLY A 150 4.28 -4.42 -13.75
CA GLY A 150 4.69 -5.62 -13.00
C GLY A 150 4.51 -6.87 -13.87
N ARG A 151 5.42 -7.84 -13.75
CA ARG A 151 5.37 -9.07 -14.57
C ARG A 151 3.96 -9.66 -14.51
N PRO A 152 3.32 -9.95 -15.65
CA PRO A 152 2.00 -10.56 -15.64
C PRO A 152 2.09 -11.89 -14.88
N TRP A 153 1.12 -12.13 -14.00
CA TRP A 153 0.88 -13.46 -13.47
C TRP A 153 0.54 -14.36 -14.66
N THR A 154 1.51 -15.15 -15.12
CA THR A 154 1.24 -16.25 -16.04
C THR A 154 0.53 -17.35 -15.25
N ALA A 155 -0.79 -17.26 -15.15
CA ALA A 155 -1.60 -18.44 -14.90
C ALA A 155 -1.42 -19.35 -16.12
N GLY A 156 -0.71 -20.46 -15.91
CA GLY A 156 -0.31 -21.37 -16.98
C GLY A 156 -1.48 -21.93 -17.77
N GLY A 157 -1.33 -21.89 -19.09
CA GLY A 157 -1.43 -23.05 -19.98
C GLY A 157 -2.70 -23.90 -19.93
N GLY A 158 -3.68 -23.52 -20.77
CA GLY A 158 -4.72 -24.42 -21.26
C GLY A 158 -5.06 -24.05 -22.69
N GLY A 159 -4.19 -24.43 -23.63
CA GLY A 159 -4.38 -24.18 -25.05
C GLY A 159 -5.65 -24.84 -25.57
N SER A 160 -6.48 -24.06 -26.26
CA SER A 160 -7.43 -24.56 -27.24
C SER A 160 -7.38 -23.62 -28.43
N SER A 161 -6.51 -23.97 -29.38
CA SER A 161 -6.41 -23.32 -30.67
C SER A 161 -7.74 -23.43 -31.39
N HIS A 162 -8.55 -22.37 -31.38
CA HIS A 162 -9.70 -22.24 -32.26
C HIS A 162 -9.17 -22.00 -33.68
N ARG A 163 -9.09 -23.08 -34.46
CA ARG A 163 -8.75 -23.05 -35.89
C ARG A 163 -9.92 -22.39 -36.64
N PRO A 164 -9.70 -21.32 -37.43
CA PRO A 164 -10.75 -20.77 -38.27
C PRO A 164 -11.13 -21.76 -39.39
N SER A 165 -12.43 -21.96 -39.62
CA SER A 165 -12.96 -22.76 -40.71
C SER A 165 -12.82 -22.02 -42.05
N PRO A 166 -12.51 -22.69 -43.17
CA PRO A 166 -12.46 -22.07 -44.49
C PRO A 166 -13.87 -21.73 -45.02
N PRO A 167 -13.98 -20.78 -45.97
CA PRO A 167 -15.27 -20.38 -46.53
C PRO A 167 -15.88 -21.47 -47.43
N ASP A 168 -17.20 -21.61 -47.30
CA ASP A 168 -18.04 -22.50 -48.11
C ASP A 168 -18.12 -21.99 -49.56
N ALA A 169 -17.64 -22.82 -50.50
CA ALA A 169 -17.84 -22.61 -51.93
C ALA A 169 -19.00 -23.50 -52.38
N SER A 170 -20.22 -22.98 -52.32
CA SER A 170 -21.39 -23.53 -53.02
C SER A 170 -22.46 -22.46 -53.21
N GLN A 171 -22.32 -21.66 -54.25
CA GLN A 171 -23.47 -21.08 -54.96
C GLN A 171 -23.12 -21.17 -56.46
N GLY A 172 -23.90 -21.98 -57.18
CA GLY A 172 -23.91 -22.01 -58.64
C GLY A 172 -24.68 -20.85 -59.24
#